data_AF-A4U3U4-F1
#
_entry.id   AF-A4U3U4-F1
#
_cell.length_a   1.000
_cell.length_b   1.000
_cell.length_c   1.000
_cell.angle_alpha   90.00
_cell.angle_beta   90.00
_cell.angle_gamma   90.00
#
_symmetry.space_group_name_H-M   'P 1'
#
loop_
_entity.id
_entity.type
_entity.pdbx_description
1 polymer ?
#
loop_
_entity_poly.entity_id
_entity_poly.type
_entity_poly.pdbx_seq_one_letter_code
_entity_poly.pdbx_strand_id
1 'polypeptide(L)'
;MAPARPDKPGAYGLPGAEMIAWLTPLQHTRAKNVWFVGILDEKLDDFNRRMFVPQIEGSKTGNELPGIVDEVITMAEMTDEGGKPYRAFVCHTINPWGYPAKDRSGRLDAVEEPHLGRLMDKIRGPARPAAERLAFGLPTQSPDTTTI
;
A
#
# COMPACT_ATOMS: atom_id res chain seq x y z
N MET A 1 11.73 -31.96 40.38
CA MET A 1 11.09 -30.71 39.93
C MET A 1 12.09 -29.99 39.02
N ALA A 2 11.96 -30.15 37.70
CA ALA A 2 12.91 -29.58 36.75
C ALA A 2 12.65 -28.06 36.61
N PRO A 3 13.68 -27.21 36.51
CA PRO A 3 13.49 -25.78 36.32
C PRO A 3 12.84 -25.52 34.96
N ALA A 4 11.79 -24.67 34.97
CA ALA A 4 11.09 -24.24 33.78
C ALA A 4 12.09 -23.60 32.79
N ARG A 5 12.06 -24.08 31.54
CA ARG A 5 12.79 -23.47 30.44
C ARG A 5 12.22 -22.05 30.29
N PRO A 6 13.05 -20.99 30.24
CA PRO A 6 12.54 -19.64 30.11
C PRO A 6 11.85 -19.52 28.75
N ASP A 7 10.52 -19.43 28.78
CA ASP A 7 9.74 -19.01 27.63
C ASP A 7 10.29 -17.65 27.17
N LYS A 8 10.46 -17.46 25.86
CA LYS A 8 11.02 -16.25 25.27
C LYS A 8 9.90 -15.32 24.78
N PRO A 9 9.26 -14.49 25.63
CA PRO A 9 8.41 -13.41 25.16
C PRO A 9 9.30 -12.22 24.78
N GLY A 10 9.95 -12.27 23.62
CA GLY A 10 10.80 -11.14 23.19
C GLY A 10 11.49 -11.30 21.84
N ALA A 11 11.63 -12.53 21.34
CA ALA A 11 12.34 -12.80 20.10
C ALA A 11 11.56 -12.35 18.83
N TYR A 12 10.25 -12.13 18.91
CA TYR A 12 9.43 -11.71 17.77
C TYR A 12 9.35 -10.18 17.60
N GLY A 13 9.86 -9.40 18.56
CA GLY A 13 9.95 -7.93 18.47
C GLY A 13 11.29 -7.42 17.96
N LEU A 14 12.38 -8.17 18.20
CA LEU A 14 13.73 -7.81 17.75
C LEU A 14 13.83 -7.71 16.21
N PRO A 15 13.39 -8.72 15.43
CA PRO A 15 13.53 -8.69 13.97
C PRO A 15 12.78 -7.52 13.32
N GLY A 16 11.57 -7.21 13.81
CA GLY A 16 10.78 -6.09 13.30
C GLY A 16 11.36 -4.72 13.65
N ALA A 17 11.87 -4.55 14.87
CA ALA A 17 12.53 -3.31 15.29
C ALA A 17 13.86 -3.10 14.56
N GLU A 18 14.64 -4.16 14.35
CA GLU A 18 15.88 -4.11 13.56
C GLU A 18 15.59 -3.77 12.10
N MET A 19 14.58 -4.38 11.49
CA MET A 19 14.18 -4.05 10.12
C MET A 19 13.80 -2.57 9.98
N ILE A 20 13.02 -2.01 10.90
CA ILE A 20 12.69 -0.57 10.89
C ILE A 20 13.96 0.30 11.05
N ALA A 21 14.87 -0.08 11.95
CA ALA A 21 16.13 0.63 12.14
C ALA A 21 17.02 0.61 10.88
N TRP A 22 17.01 -0.50 10.12
CA TRP A 22 17.68 -0.61 8.82
C TRP A 22 17.01 0.21 7.72
N LEU A 23 15.68 0.30 7.73
CA LEU A 23 14.92 0.99 6.69
C LEU A 23 14.89 2.52 6.86
N THR A 24 14.92 3.00 8.11
CA THR A 24 14.80 4.44 8.41
C THR A 24 15.89 5.29 7.73
N PRO A 25 17.18 4.91 7.72
CA PRO A 25 18.22 5.66 7.01
C PRO A 25 17.98 5.77 5.49
N LEU A 26 17.23 4.84 4.89
CA LEU A 26 16.97 4.85 3.45
C LEU A 26 16.08 6.03 3.03
N GLN A 27 15.24 6.55 3.94
CA GLN A 27 14.45 7.77 3.70
C GLN A 27 15.34 9.01 3.41
N HIS A 28 16.57 8.99 3.89
CA HIS A 28 17.54 10.07 3.71
C HIS A 28 18.49 9.84 2.54
N THR A 29 18.43 8.67 1.88
CA THR A 29 19.31 8.33 0.74
C THR A 29 18.74 8.86 -0.58
N ARG A 30 18.63 10.20 -0.70
CA ARG A 30 17.97 10.90 -1.84
C ARG A 30 18.61 10.66 -3.21
N ALA A 31 19.84 10.16 -3.26
CA ALA A 31 20.57 9.90 -4.51
C ALA A 31 20.19 8.56 -5.18
N LYS A 32 19.44 7.69 -4.49
CA LYS A 32 19.09 6.36 -4.98
C LYS A 32 17.61 6.08 -4.78
N ASN A 33 17.06 5.22 -5.64
CA ASN A 33 15.70 4.70 -5.47
C ASN A 33 15.86 3.28 -4.93
N VAL A 34 15.16 2.98 -3.83
CA VAL A 34 15.17 1.66 -3.21
C VAL A 34 13.80 1.02 -3.43
N TRP A 35 13.82 -0.20 -3.93
CA TRP A 35 12.60 -0.98 -4.18
C TRP A 35 12.56 -2.17 -3.25
N PHE A 36 11.45 -2.28 -2.52
CA PHE A 36 11.10 -3.49 -1.79
C PHE A 36 10.08 -4.25 -2.62
N VAL A 37 10.41 -5.48 -2.97
CA VAL A 37 9.50 -6.38 -3.67
C VAL A 37 9.20 -7.52 -2.73
N GLY A 38 7.92 -7.80 -2.55
CA GLY A 38 7.42 -8.84 -1.66
C GLY A 38 6.20 -9.50 -2.26
N ILE A 39 5.76 -10.56 -1.58
CA ILE A 39 4.54 -11.28 -1.92
C ILE A 39 3.38 -10.63 -1.17
N LEU A 40 2.18 -10.73 -1.74
CA LEU A 40 0.94 -10.27 -1.15
C LEU A 40 0.14 -11.49 -0.66
N ASP A 41 -0.21 -11.51 0.62
CA ASP A 41 -1.09 -12.52 1.22
C ASP A 41 -2.55 -12.05 1.16
N GLU A 42 -3.46 -12.97 0.83
CA GLU A 42 -4.91 -12.81 1.02
C GLU A 42 -5.31 -13.48 2.34
N LYS A 43 -5.90 -12.71 3.25
CA LYS A 43 -6.41 -13.18 4.55
C LYS A 43 -7.88 -12.83 4.68
N LEU A 44 -8.60 -13.57 5.52
CA LEU A 44 -9.97 -13.26 5.90
C LEU A 44 -9.95 -12.62 7.30
N ASP A 45 -10.64 -11.50 7.46
CA ASP A 45 -10.85 -10.89 8.77
C ASP A 45 -11.94 -11.63 9.57
N ASP A 46 -12.18 -11.21 10.82
CA ASP A 46 -13.19 -11.80 11.70
C ASP A 46 -14.63 -11.65 11.16
N PHE A 47 -14.85 -10.81 10.15
CA PHE A 47 -16.11 -10.59 9.45
C PHE A 47 -16.16 -11.26 8.07
N ASN A 48 -15.22 -12.16 7.77
CA ASN A 48 -15.11 -12.91 6.52
C ASN A 48 -14.93 -12.00 5.29
N ARG A 49 -14.33 -10.82 5.48
CA ARG A 49 -13.93 -9.89 4.41
C ARG A 49 -12.50 -10.19 4.01
N ARG A 50 -12.23 -10.12 2.70
CA ARG A 50 -10.90 -10.30 2.15
C ARG A 50 -10.04 -9.08 2.49
N MET A 51 -8.89 -9.34 3.08
CA MET A 51 -7.87 -8.35 3.42
C MET A 51 -6.56 -8.77 2.78
N PHE A 52 -5.92 -7.86 2.06
CA PHE A 52 -4.62 -8.09 1.46
C PHE A 52 -3.53 -7.44 2.30
N VAL A 53 -2.51 -8.21 2.64
CA VAL A 53 -1.38 -7.72 3.44
C VAL A 53 -0.05 -8.14 2.82
N PRO A 54 0.98 -7.27 2.80
CA PRO A 54 2.31 -7.69 2.40
C PRO A 54 2.80 -8.83 3.31
N GLN A 55 3.38 -9.87 2.73
CA GLN A 55 3.96 -10.98 3.47
C GLN A 55 5.29 -10.54 4.09
N ILE A 56 5.20 -9.97 5.30
CA ILE A 56 6.34 -9.45 6.07
C ILE A 56 6.29 -10.05 7.47
N GLU A 57 7.43 -10.50 7.97
CA GLU A 57 7.53 -11.00 9.34
C GLU A 57 7.46 -9.86 10.37
N GLY A 58 6.67 -10.08 11.42
CA GLY A 58 6.43 -9.12 12.50
C GLY A 58 5.23 -8.20 12.24
N SER A 59 4.18 -8.34 13.05
CA SER A 59 2.94 -7.56 12.94
C SER A 59 3.13 -6.05 13.05
N LYS A 60 4.18 -5.58 13.73
CA LYS A 60 4.55 -4.15 13.79
C LYS A 60 5.17 -3.65 12.49
N THR A 61 5.98 -4.47 11.83
CA THR A 61 6.72 -4.08 10.62
C THR A 61 5.78 -3.69 9.49
N GLY A 62 4.72 -4.49 9.27
CA GLY A 62 3.73 -4.20 8.23
C GLY A 62 2.96 -2.89 8.44
N ASN A 63 2.73 -2.50 9.70
CA ASN A 63 2.01 -1.27 10.04
C ASN A 63 2.89 -0.02 9.91
N GLU A 64 4.17 -0.14 10.24
CA GLU A 64 5.11 1.00 10.22
C GLU A 64 5.70 1.23 8.81
N LEU A 65 5.82 0.18 7.99
CA LEU A 65 6.43 0.25 6.67
C LEU A 65 5.79 1.33 5.76
N PRO A 66 4.44 1.46 5.67
CA PRO A 66 3.80 2.55 4.93
C PRO A 66 4.12 3.94 5.48
N GLY A 67 4.52 4.09 6.75
CA GLY A 67 5.03 5.36 7.27
C GLY A 67 6.41 5.72 6.72
N ILE A 68 7.24 4.69 6.49
CA ILE A 68 8.65 4.82 6.13
C ILE A 68 8.85 5.02 4.62
N VAL A 69 8.26 4.17 3.79
CA VAL A 69 8.44 4.25 2.33
C VAL A 69 7.72 5.48 1.77
N ASP A 70 8.09 5.97 0.59
CA ASP A 70 7.30 7.03 -0.07
C ASP A 70 6.08 6.43 -0.75
N GLU A 71 6.27 5.34 -1.49
CA GLU A 71 5.26 4.68 -2.31
C GLU A 71 5.00 3.26 -1.80
N VAL A 72 3.72 2.85 -1.78
CA VAL A 72 3.30 1.44 -1.62
C VAL A 72 2.44 1.12 -2.84
N ILE A 73 2.87 0.14 -3.64
CA ILE A 73 2.21 -0.20 -4.89
C ILE A 73 1.87 -1.68 -4.86
N THR A 74 0.62 -2.01 -5.15
CA THR A 74 0.19 -3.40 -5.33
C THR A 74 0.03 -3.71 -6.81
N MET A 75 0.69 -4.77 -7.29
CA MET A 75 0.41 -5.31 -8.61
C MET A 75 -0.73 -6.33 -8.49
N ALA A 76 -1.83 -6.10 -9.19
CA ALA A 76 -3.00 -6.95 -9.16
C ALA A 76 -3.46 -7.34 -10.56
N GLU A 77 -4.17 -8.47 -10.65
CA GLU A 77 -4.96 -8.80 -11.83
C GLU A 77 -6.29 -8.07 -11.76
N MET A 78 -6.64 -7.39 -12.85
CA MET A 78 -7.83 -6.58 -13.00
C MET A 78 -8.57 -7.01 -14.27
N THR A 79 -9.85 -6.67 -14.35
CA THR A 79 -10.68 -6.98 -15.51
C THR A 79 -11.03 -5.68 -16.21
N ASP A 80 -10.84 -5.61 -17.53
CA ASP A 80 -11.27 -4.46 -18.32
C ASP A 80 -12.79 -4.47 -18.56
N GLU A 81 -13.33 -3.42 -19.19
CA GLU A 81 -14.76 -3.33 -19.52
C GLU A 81 -15.24 -4.46 -20.44
N GLY A 82 -14.33 -5.09 -21.19
CA GLY A 82 -14.58 -6.22 -22.08
C GLY A 82 -14.45 -7.59 -21.40
N GLY A 83 -14.18 -7.65 -20.10
CA GLY A 83 -14.01 -8.90 -19.37
C GLY A 83 -12.63 -9.54 -19.51
N LYS A 84 -11.68 -8.89 -20.17
CA LYS A 84 -10.33 -9.43 -20.36
C LYS A 84 -9.46 -9.14 -19.14
N PRO A 85 -8.77 -10.15 -18.59
CA PRO A 85 -7.85 -9.94 -17.48
C PRO A 85 -6.58 -9.22 -17.96
N TYR A 86 -6.11 -8.27 -17.16
CA TYR A 86 -4.85 -7.57 -17.34
C TYR A 86 -4.20 -7.29 -15.99
N ARG A 87 -2.89 -7.02 -15.98
CA ARG A 87 -2.18 -6.62 -14.76
C ARG A 87 -2.11 -5.12 -14.69
N ALA A 88 -2.23 -4.57 -13.48
CA ALA A 88 -2.06 -3.15 -13.23
C ALA A 88 -1.45 -2.90 -11.87
N PHE A 89 -0.97 -1.67 -11.68
CA PHE A 89 -0.54 -1.16 -10.38
C PHE A 89 -1.65 -0.36 -9.72
N VAL A 90 -2.01 -0.74 -8.50
CA VAL A 90 -2.92 0.01 -7.63
C VAL A 90 -2.09 0.91 -6.73
N CYS A 91 -2.33 2.22 -6.83
CA CYS A 91 -1.45 3.24 -6.25
C CYS A 91 -2.11 4.05 -5.12
N HIS A 92 -3.45 4.07 -5.03
CA HIS A 92 -4.16 4.90 -4.06
C HIS A 92 -4.59 4.13 -2.82
N THR A 93 -4.41 4.74 -1.64
CA THR A 93 -4.81 4.15 -0.34
C THR A 93 -6.30 3.87 -0.26
N ILE A 94 -7.13 4.76 -0.78
CA ILE A 94 -8.57 4.52 -0.91
C ILE A 94 -8.80 3.97 -2.31
N ASN A 95 -8.93 2.65 -2.41
CA ASN A 95 -9.21 1.95 -3.66
C ASN A 95 -10.34 0.93 -3.48
N PRO A 96 -11.14 0.65 -4.52
CA PRO A 96 -12.29 -0.25 -4.42
C PRO A 96 -11.92 -1.73 -4.23
N TRP A 97 -10.65 -2.11 -4.43
CA TRP A 97 -10.19 -3.50 -4.35
C TRP A 97 -9.63 -3.91 -2.99
N GLY A 98 -9.44 -2.95 -2.07
CA GLY A 98 -8.88 -3.22 -0.74
C GLY A 98 -7.39 -3.57 -0.73
N TYR A 99 -6.66 -3.25 -1.80
CA TYR A 99 -5.22 -3.51 -1.86
C TYR A 99 -4.42 -2.50 -1.03
N PRO A 100 -3.33 -2.92 -0.37
CA PRO A 100 -2.44 -1.99 0.31
C PRO A 100 -1.74 -1.13 -0.73
N ALA A 101 -2.04 0.16 -0.73
CA ALA A 101 -1.46 1.11 -1.67
C ALA A 101 -1.33 2.48 -1.03
N LYS A 102 -0.39 3.28 -1.54
CA LYS A 102 -0.11 4.63 -1.06
C LYS A 102 0.76 5.35 -2.06
N ASP A 103 0.27 6.50 -2.52
CA ASP A 103 1.00 7.46 -3.32
C ASP A 103 1.27 8.73 -2.50
N ARG A 104 2.53 8.98 -2.13
CA ARG A 104 2.93 10.21 -1.42
C ARG A 104 3.31 11.30 -2.42
N SER A 105 3.68 10.93 -3.65
CA SER A 105 3.94 11.88 -4.72
C SER A 105 2.68 12.67 -5.11
N GLY A 106 1.51 12.04 -5.00
CA GLY A 106 0.21 12.56 -5.43
C GLY A 106 0.10 12.75 -6.94
N ARG A 107 0.98 12.10 -7.71
CA ARG A 107 1.07 12.25 -9.18
C ARG A 107 0.42 11.07 -9.91
N LEU A 108 0.29 9.93 -9.25
CA LEU A 108 -0.23 8.70 -9.83
C LEU A 108 -1.76 8.72 -9.86
N ASP A 109 -2.32 8.05 -10.85
CA ASP A 109 -3.74 7.70 -10.88
C ASP A 109 -3.99 6.47 -10.00
N ALA A 110 -5.26 6.16 -9.71
CA ALA A 110 -5.60 5.02 -8.86
C ALA A 110 -5.10 3.69 -9.42
N VAL A 111 -5.11 3.58 -10.75
CA VAL A 111 -4.63 2.44 -11.52
C VAL A 111 -3.62 2.94 -12.55
N GLU A 112 -2.45 2.31 -12.57
CA GLU A 112 -1.37 2.58 -13.51
C GLU A 112 -1.01 1.32 -14.29
N GLU A 113 -0.40 1.49 -15.47
CA GLU A 113 0.20 0.39 -16.23
C GLU A 113 1.28 -0.31 -15.38
N PRO A 114 1.43 -1.64 -15.47
CA PRO A 114 2.42 -2.40 -14.69
C PRO A 114 3.85 -2.23 -15.24
N HIS A 115 4.30 -0.99 -15.39
CA HIS A 115 5.61 -0.61 -15.93
C HIS A 115 6.34 0.35 -14.99
N LEU A 116 7.29 -0.18 -14.22
CA LEU A 116 8.02 0.57 -13.19
C LEU A 116 8.74 1.83 -13.73
N GLY A 117 9.32 1.76 -14.94
CA GLY A 117 9.97 2.94 -15.56
C GLY A 117 9.00 4.11 -15.77
N ARG A 118 7.90 3.89 -16.49
CA ARG A 118 6.82 4.87 -16.69
C ARG A 118 6.22 5.38 -15.39
N LEU A 119 6.03 4.49 -14.40
CA LEU A 119 5.58 4.88 -13.06
C LEU A 119 6.54 5.90 -12.43
N MET A 120 7.85 5.64 -12.49
CA MET A 120 8.86 6.55 -11.96
C MET A 120 8.96 7.86 -12.73
N ASP A 121 8.82 7.82 -14.06
CA ASP A 121 8.79 9.03 -14.89
C ASP A 121 7.63 9.94 -14.46
N LYS A 122 6.46 9.34 -14.17
CA LYS A 122 5.29 10.07 -13.66
C LYS A 122 5.49 10.60 -12.24
N ILE A 123 6.10 9.82 -11.34
CA ILE A 123 6.44 10.23 -9.97
C ILE A 123 7.44 11.40 -9.97
N ARG A 124 8.39 11.43 -10.91
CA ARG A 124 9.40 12.51 -11.04
C ARG A 124 8.90 13.71 -11.85
N GLY A 125 7.84 13.52 -12.62
CA GLY A 125 7.27 14.55 -13.49
C GLY A 125 6.66 15.73 -12.73
N PRO A 126 6.22 16.76 -13.46
CA PRO A 126 5.49 17.87 -12.87
C PRO A 126 4.21 17.36 -12.21
N ALA A 127 3.92 17.84 -11.00
CA ALA A 127 2.65 17.53 -10.35
C ALA A 127 1.52 18.24 -11.08
N ARG A 128 0.40 17.55 -11.33
CA ARG A 128 -0.84 18.19 -11.80
C ARG A 128 -1.25 19.30 -10.82
N PRO A 129 -1.79 20.44 -11.26
CA PRO A 129 -2.31 21.47 -10.37
C PRO A 129 -3.25 20.88 -9.30
N ALA A 130 -3.19 21.40 -8.08
CA ALA A 130 -4.01 20.89 -6.98
C ALA A 130 -5.52 20.97 -7.31
N ALA A 131 -5.93 22.02 -8.05
CA ALA A 131 -7.29 22.22 -8.51
C ALA A 131 -7.81 21.10 -9.44
N GLU A 132 -6.92 20.40 -10.15
CA GLU A 132 -7.29 19.29 -11.04
C GLU A 132 -7.32 17.94 -10.31
N ARG A 133 -6.72 17.85 -9.12
CA ARG A 133 -6.58 16.60 -8.36
C ARG A 133 -7.49 16.51 -7.13
N LEU A 134 -7.92 17.66 -6.60
CA LEU A 134 -8.66 17.72 -5.32
C LEU A 134 -10.04 18.34 -5.54
N ALA A 135 -11.06 17.64 -5.06
CA ALA A 135 -12.39 18.21 -4.88
C ALA A 135 -12.47 18.78 -3.45
N PHE A 136 -12.62 20.11 -3.33
CA PHE A 136 -12.72 20.80 -2.04
C PHE A 136 -14.18 20.92 -1.54
N GLY A 137 -15.16 20.54 -2.36
CA GLY A 137 -16.57 20.59 -2.01
C GLY A 137 -16.98 19.43 -1.11
N LEU A 138 -17.97 19.67 -0.24
CA LEU A 138 -18.66 18.58 0.44
C LEU A 138 -19.40 17.73 -0.61
N PRO A 139 -19.44 16.39 -0.45
CA PRO A 139 -20.26 15.55 -1.31
C PRO A 139 -21.70 16.06 -1.25
N THR A 140 -22.22 16.54 -2.38
CA THR A 140 -23.61 16.97 -2.48
C THR A 140 -24.45 15.69 -2.43
N GLN A 141 -25.35 15.57 -1.46
CA GLN A 141 -26.28 14.43 -1.40
C GLN A 141 -27.03 14.37 -2.74
N SER A 142 -26.87 13.26 -3.45
CA SER A 142 -27.75 12.93 -4.57
C SER A 142 -29.18 12.86 -4.03
N PRO A 143 -30.18 13.50 -4.66
CA PRO A 143 -31.56 13.41 -4.19
C PRO A 143 -31.99 11.93 -4.24
N ASP A 144 -32.41 11.40 -3.10
CA ASP A 144 -33.00 10.07 -2.97
C ASP A 144 -34.15 9.93 -3.96
N THR A 145 -33.97 9.09 -4.99
CA THR A 145 -35.09 8.59 -5.79
C THR A 145 -35.87 7.62 -4.92
N THR A 146 -36.77 8.17 -4.11
CA THR A 146 -37.86 7.43 -3.48
C THR A 146 -38.86 7.08 -4.56
N THR A 147 -38.76 5.88 -5.14
CA THR A 147 -39.86 5.28 -5.89
C THR A 147 -40.71 4.49 -4.90
N ILE A 148 -41.93 5.00 -4.68
CA ILE A 148 -43.03 4.35 -3.97
C ILE A 148 -43.56 3.18 -4.81
#